data_AF-A0A4P6P7Y0-F1
#
_entry.id   AF-A0A4P6P7Y0-F1
#
_cell.length_a   1.000
_cell.length_b   1.000
_cell.length_c   1.000
_cell.angle_alpha   90.00
_cell.angle_beta   90.00
_cell.angle_gamma   90.00
#
_symmetry.space_group_name_H-M   'P 1'
#
loop_
_entity.id
_entity.type
_entity.pdbx_description
1 polymer ?
#
loop_
_entity_poly.entity_id
_entity_poly.type
_entity_poly.pdbx_seq_one_letter_code
_entity_poly.pdbx_strand_id
1 'polypeptide(L)' 'MFGQLFICIVGIFSLVMGLMQGDYLWAACGFFMSLSGVHIIYQLVTGKSIYSTLADKPSSRD' A
#
# COMPACT_ATOMS: atom_id res chain seq x y z
N MET A 1 10.06 -7.34 -7.63
CA MET A 1 10.47 -6.69 -6.35
C MET A 1 10.90 -5.24 -6.55
N PHE A 2 11.83 -4.93 -7.47
CA PHE A 2 12.36 -3.58 -7.67
C PHE A 2 11.30 -2.52 -8.05
N GLY A 3 10.39 -2.84 -8.99
CA GLY A 3 9.37 -1.89 -9.46
C GLY A 3 8.35 -1.46 -8.38
N GLN A 4 7.93 -2.36 -7.50
CA GLN A 4 7.00 -2.02 -6.41
C GLN A 4 7.66 -1.17 -5.33
N LEU A 5 8.92 -1.45 -5.04
CA LEU A 5 9.72 -0.67 -4.10
C LEU A 5 9.99 0.74 -4.66
N PHE A 6 10.24 0.84 -5.97
CA PHE A 6 10.33 2.10 -6.69
C PHE A 6 9.03 2.91 -6.63
N ILE A 7 7.87 2.27 -6.86
CA ILE A 7 6.55 2.92 -6.77
C ILE A 7 6.26 3.42 -5.35
N CYS A 8 6.64 2.67 -4.31
CA CYS A 8 6.54 3.13 -2.92
C CYS A 8 7.38 4.39 -2.67
N ILE A 9 8.65 4.38 -3.07
CA ILE A 9 9.56 5.52 -2.86
C ILE A 9 9.05 6.76 -3.62
N VAL A 10 8.65 6.59 -4.87
CA VAL A 10 8.08 7.69 -5.69
C VAL A 10 6.77 8.20 -5.08
N GLY A 11 5.92 7.32 -4.55
CA GLY A 11 4.68 7.70 -3.86
C GLY A 11 4.94 8.56 -2.61
N ILE A 12 5.91 8.17 -1.79
CA ILE A 12 6.34 8.95 -0.61
C ILE A 12 6.91 10.31 -1.05
N PHE A 13 7.72 10.33 -2.11
CA PHE A 13 8.28 11.57 -2.64
C PHE A 13 7.19 12.53 -3.16
N SER A 14 6.22 12.01 -3.91
CA SER A 14 5.04 12.77 -4.35
C SER A 14 4.20 13.28 -3.19
N LEU A 15 4.07 12.49 -2.12
CA LEU A 15 3.36 12.90 -0.91
C LEU A 15 4.04 14.09 -0.23
N VAL A 16 5.36 14.00 -0.02
CA VAL A 16 6.13 15.07 0.63
C VAL A 16 6.13 16.33 -0.23
N MET A 17 6.39 16.22 -1.53
CA MET A 17 6.39 17.36 -2.45
C MET A 17 5.02 18.03 -2.56
N GLY A 18 3.95 17.23 -2.70
CA GLY A 18 2.58 17.75 -2.74
C GLY A 18 2.21 18.48 -1.44
N LEU A 19 2.63 17.95 -0.28
CA LEU A 19 2.40 18.61 1.00
C LEU A 19 3.17 19.93 1.12
N MET A 20 4.42 19.99 0.64
CA MET A 20 5.23 21.21 0.67
C MET A 20 4.71 22.30 -0.25
N GLN A 21 4.11 21.94 -1.39
CA GLN A 21 3.46 22.89 -2.30
C GLN A 21 2.04 23.30 -1.85
N GLY A 22 1.48 22.64 -0.83
CA GLY A 22 0.10 22.84 -0.41
C GLY A 22 -0.92 22.23 -1.38
N ASP A 23 -0.47 21.38 -2.30
CA ASP A 23 -1.31 20.70 -3.28
C ASP A 23 -1.74 19.33 -2.73
N TYR A 24 -2.80 19.38 -1.91
CA TYR A 24 -3.31 18.22 -1.20
C TYR A 24 -3.83 17.12 -2.14
N LEU A 25 -4.24 17.47 -3.37
CA LEU A 25 -4.69 16.48 -4.36
C LEU A 25 -3.53 15.60 -4.80
N TRP A 26 -2.37 16.22 -5.05
CA TRP A 26 -1.13 15.52 -5.37
C TRP A 26 -0.62 14.71 -4.18
N ALA A 27 -0.67 15.29 -2.98
CA ALA A 27 -0.28 14.60 -1.75
C ALA A 27 -1.13 13.34 -1.51
N ALA A 28 -2.45 13.43 -1.73
CA ALA A 28 -3.36 12.29 -1.63
C ALA A 28 -3.04 11.21 -2.69
N CYS A 29 -2.71 11.60 -3.92
CA CYS A 29 -2.30 10.66 -4.96
C CYS A 29 -1.03 9.87 -4.55
N GLY A 30 -0.03 10.58 -4.00
CA GLY A 30 1.19 9.96 -3.45
C GLY A 30 0.89 9.01 -2.29
N PHE A 31 -0.08 9.36 -1.42
CA PHE A 31 -0.52 8.50 -0.31
C PHE A 31 -1.10 7.18 -0.82
N PHE A 32 -2.05 7.21 -1.76
CA PHE A 32 -2.67 6.01 -2.31
C PHE A 32 -1.66 5.11 -3.04
N MET A 33 -0.73 5.69 -3.79
CA MET A 33 0.35 4.93 -4.43
C MET A 33 1.28 4.24 -3.41
N SER A 34 1.66 4.96 -2.35
CA SER A 34 2.48 4.40 -1.27
C SER A 34 1.75 3.26 -0.55
N LEU A 35 0.47 3.46 -0.22
CA LEU A 35 -0.34 2.46 0.48
C LEU A 35 -0.49 1.17 -0.34
N SER A 36 -0.74 1.30 -1.64
CA SER A 36 -0.85 0.17 -2.57
C SER A 36 0.47 -0.60 -2.67
N GLY A 37 1.60 0.11 -2.78
CA GLY A 37 2.92 -0.52 -2.83
C GLY A 37 3.24 -1.30 -1.54
N VAL A 38 2.96 -0.72 -0.36
CA VAL A 38 3.17 -1.39 0.94
C VAL A 38 2.28 -2.64 1.04
N HIS A 39 1.03 -2.55 0.60
CA HIS A 39 0.09 -3.67 0.65
C HIS A 39 0.56 -4.86 -0.20
N ILE A 40 1.12 -4.58 -1.39
CA ILE A 40 1.64 -5.62 -2.28
C ILE A 40 2.96 -6.19 -1.73
N ILE A 41 3.84 -5.35 -1.17
CA ILE A 41 5.08 -5.81 -0.50
C ILE A 41 4.73 -6.70 0.69
N TYR A 42 3.72 -6.32 1.48
CA TYR A 42 3.25 -7.11 2.62
C TYR A 42 2.75 -8.49 2.17
N GLN A 43 1.93 -8.57 1.12
CA GLN A 43 1.51 -9.85 0.55
C GLN A 43 2.68 -10.70 0.05
N LEU A 44 3.70 -10.08 -0.54
CA LEU A 44 4.91 -10.75 -1.03
C LEU A 44 5.78 -11.30 0.10
N VAL A 45 5.93 -10.56 1.21
CA VAL A 45 6.73 -10.96 2.37
C VAL A 45 6.03 -12.04 3.18
N THR A 46 4.72 -11.90 3.41
CA THR A 46 3.94 -12.87 4.20
C THR A 46 3.54 -14.10 3.39
N GLY A 47 3.58 -14.05 2.05
CA GLY A 47 3.17 -15.14 1.16
C GLY A 47 1.67 -15.48 1.21
N LYS A 48 0.92 -14.85 2.12
CA LYS A 48 -0.53 -14.94 2.27
C LYS A 48 -1.16 -13.64 1.79
N SER A 49 -2.02 -13.75 0.78
CA SER A 49 -2.97 -12.68 0.46
C SER A 49 -3.88 -12.45 1.68
N ILE A 50 -4.18 -11.20 2.02
CA ILE A 50 -5.06 -10.87 3.16
C ILE A 50 -6.44 -11.53 3.02
N TYR A 51 -6.86 -11.80 1.78
CA TYR A 51 -8.04 -12.59 1.45
C TYR A 51 -7.96 -14.04 1.93
N SER A 52 -6.78 -14.66 1.93
CA SER A 52 -6.59 -16.02 2.47
C SER A 52 -6.73 -16.06 3.98
N THR A 53 -6.28 -15.02 4.70
CA THR A 53 -6.45 -14.92 6.16
C THR A 53 -7.92 -14.69 6.57
N LEU A 54 -8.71 -14.00 5.76
CA LEU A 54 -10.16 -13.86 5.98
C LEU A 54 -10.94 -15.13 5.62
N ALA A 55 -10.46 -15.93 4.67
CA ALA A 55 -11.02 -17.23 4.33
C ALA A 55 -10.65 -18.35 5.34
N ASP A 56 -9.57 -18.15 6.10
CA ASP A 56 -9.10 -19.07 7.16
C ASP A 56 -9.71 -18.76 8.53
N LYS A 57 -10.68 -17.84 8.63
CA LYS A 57 -11.64 -17.90 9.75
C LYS A 57 -12.60 -19.03 9.40
N PRO A 58 -12.47 -20.24 9.96
CA PRO A 58 -13.58 -21.17 9.90
C PRO A 58 -14.77 -20.43 10.47
N SER A 59 -15.86 -20.47 9.72
CA SER A 59 -17.21 -20.25 10.23
C SER A 59 -17.45 -21.27 11.35
N SER A 60 -16.85 -21.01 12.51
CA SER A 60 -17.18 -21.65 13.78
C SER A 60 -18.27 -20.78 14.40
N ARG A 61 -19.47 -21.37 14.40
CA ARG A 61 -20.70 -21.10 15.17
C ARG A 61 -21.87 -21.41 14.22
N ASP A 62 -22.36 -22.64 14.26
CA ASP A 62 -23.41 -23.11 15.20
C ASP A 62 -24.73 -22.36 14.97
#